data_AF-A0A966EDJ5-F1
#
_entry.id   AF-A0A966EDJ5-F1
#
_cell.length_a   1.000
_cell.length_b   1.000
_cell.length_c   1.000
_cell.angle_alpha   90.00
_cell.angle_beta   90.00
_cell.angle_gamma   90.00
#
_symmetry.space_group_name_H-M   'P 1'
#
loop_
_entity.id
_entity.type
_entity.pdbx_description
1 polymer ?
#
loop_
_entity_poly.entity_id
_entity_poly.type
_entity_poly.pdbx_seq_one_letter_code
_entity_poly.pdbx_strand_id
1 'polypeptide(L)'
;MQFIREYQLSESGICDALIRCFEECRALNCVHRGRLGRQKVRLDMKASYDLSLANIPPAVRSTYADVFDAYFTALAEFVSDYMDRFPHLRSHTRSCSINESPNIQHYPPNGGFFEEHYENAGPEVARRVLTFQTYLNDVQEGGGTRFVYQDHVANASRGKTVLWPAGYTHVHCGVVAPRDDKYIITGWWSYDEPGEASAPGQPPIV
;
A
#
# COMPACT_ATOMS: atom_id res chain seq x y z
N MET A 1 -3.58 -17.59 8.51
CA MET A 1 -2.29 -16.87 8.63
C MET A 1 -1.21 -17.25 7.60
N GLN A 2 -1.38 -18.28 6.76
CA GLN A 2 -0.30 -18.78 5.87
C GLN A 2 0.15 -17.79 4.77
N PHE A 3 -0.75 -16.95 4.27
CA PHE A 3 -0.52 -16.06 3.11
C PHE A 3 -0.39 -14.57 3.47
N ILE A 4 -0.53 -14.21 4.74
CA ILE A 4 -0.29 -12.84 5.22
C ILE A 4 1.12 -12.83 5.80
N ARG A 5 1.97 -11.94 5.31
CA ARG A 5 3.37 -11.84 5.71
C ARG A 5 3.66 -10.44 6.21
N GLU A 6 4.33 -10.36 7.35
CA GLU A 6 4.73 -9.09 7.97
C GLU A 6 6.26 -8.99 7.91
N TYR A 7 6.73 -7.87 7.41
CA TYR A 7 8.12 -7.47 7.25
C TYR A 7 8.35 -6.16 8.01
N GLN A 8 9.60 -5.79 8.20
CA GLN A 8 9.97 -4.58 8.93
C GLN A 8 11.03 -3.82 8.15
N LEU A 9 10.75 -2.57 7.79
CA LEU A 9 11.75 -1.64 7.30
C LEU A 9 12.84 -1.43 8.36
N SER A 10 14.09 -1.60 7.96
CA SER A 10 15.28 -1.47 8.81
C SER A 10 15.56 -0.03 9.23
N GLU A 11 15.21 0.94 8.39
CA GLU A 11 15.49 2.36 8.61
C GLU A 11 14.23 3.17 8.94
N SER A 12 14.15 3.67 10.17
CA SER A 12 13.01 4.49 10.63
C SER A 12 12.89 5.83 9.90
N GLY A 13 14.00 6.37 9.36
CA GLY A 13 14.04 7.65 8.67
C GLY A 13 13.23 7.70 7.37
N ILE A 14 13.07 6.55 6.69
CA ILE A 14 12.26 6.43 5.46
C ILE A 14 10.80 6.79 5.76
N CYS A 15 10.26 6.24 6.85
CA CYS A 15 8.87 6.46 7.23
C CYS A 15 8.58 7.95 7.51
N ASP A 16 9.43 8.59 8.33
CA ASP A 16 9.27 10.01 8.66
C ASP A 16 9.42 10.91 7.42
N ALA A 17 10.31 10.55 6.48
CA ALA A 17 10.49 11.29 5.24
C ALA A 17 9.28 11.16 4.29
N LEU A 18 8.68 9.98 4.17
CA LEU A 18 7.45 9.78 3.40
C LEU A 18 6.27 10.58 3.99
N ILE A 19 6.17 10.66 5.33
CA ILE A 19 5.16 11.51 5.99
C ILE A 19 5.42 13.00 5.69
N ARG A 20 6.68 13.47 5.75
CA ARG A 20 7.02 14.85 5.37
C ARG A 20 6.66 15.16 3.92
N CYS A 21 6.97 14.26 2.99
CA CYS A 21 6.58 14.37 1.59
C CYS A 21 5.05 14.51 1.43
N PHE A 22 4.28 13.72 2.18
CA PHE A 22 2.81 13.82 2.19
C PHE A 22 2.33 15.19 2.68
N GLU A 23 2.84 15.68 3.81
CA GLU A 23 2.41 16.97 4.37
C GLU A 23 2.84 18.17 3.51
N GLU A 24 3.99 18.08 2.83
CA GLU A 24 4.41 19.09 1.85
C GLU A 24 3.47 19.10 0.63
N CYS A 25 3.15 17.92 0.08
CA CYS A 25 2.15 17.79 -0.98
C CYS A 25 0.77 18.28 -0.52
N ARG A 26 0.43 18.12 0.75
CA ARG A 26 -0.82 18.61 1.34
C ARG A 26 -0.87 20.13 1.35
N ALA A 27 0.21 20.79 1.75
CA ALA A 27 0.34 22.25 1.71
C ALA A 27 0.22 22.79 0.26
N LEU A 28 0.62 21.99 -0.73
CA LEU A 28 0.49 22.31 -2.16
C LEU A 28 -0.86 21.90 -2.79
N ASN A 29 -1.83 21.43 -2.00
CA ASN A 29 -3.16 20.96 -2.46
C ASN A 29 -3.12 19.73 -3.38
N CYS A 30 -2.08 18.91 -3.31
CA CYS A 30 -1.95 17.65 -4.08
C CYS A 30 -2.60 16.45 -3.37
N VAL A 31 -3.04 16.63 -2.12
CA VAL A 31 -3.73 15.60 -1.32
C VAL A 31 -5.23 15.77 -1.42
N HIS A 32 -5.96 14.68 -1.57
CA HIS A 32 -7.42 14.71 -1.72
C HIS A 32 -8.12 13.84 -0.68
N ARG A 33 -9.42 14.03 -0.49
CA ARG A 33 -10.22 13.09 0.32
C ARG A 33 -10.20 11.71 -0.33
N GLY A 34 -10.08 10.67 0.50
CA GLY A 34 -10.16 9.28 0.07
C GLY A 34 -11.47 9.00 -0.68
N ARG A 35 -11.38 8.23 -1.76
CA ARG A 35 -12.49 7.94 -2.65
C ARG A 35 -12.66 6.43 -2.84
N LEU A 36 -13.89 6.01 -3.10
CA LEU A 36 -14.25 4.62 -3.40
C LEU A 36 -14.75 4.49 -4.83
N GLY A 37 -14.41 3.37 -5.49
CA GLY A 37 -14.87 3.00 -6.83
C GLY A 37 -14.77 4.16 -7.84
N ARG A 38 -15.91 4.57 -8.40
CA ARG A 38 -16.05 5.70 -9.34
C ARG A 38 -15.86 7.08 -8.68
N GLN A 39 -14.81 7.25 -7.88
CA GLN A 39 -14.35 8.53 -7.33
C GLN A 39 -15.32 9.18 -6.33
N LYS A 40 -16.16 8.41 -5.63
CA LYS A 40 -17.10 8.97 -4.64
C LYS A 40 -16.46 9.08 -3.26
N VAL A 41 -16.65 10.23 -2.60
CA VAL A 41 -16.29 10.42 -1.19
C VAL A 41 -17.44 9.95 -0.30
N ARG A 42 -17.17 8.97 0.55
CA ARG A 42 -18.14 8.36 1.48
C ARG A 42 -17.46 8.17 2.83
N LEU A 43 -17.55 9.18 3.70
CA LEU A 43 -16.81 9.21 4.98
C LEU A 43 -17.26 8.13 5.98
N ASP A 44 -18.48 7.63 5.83
CA ASP A 44 -19.02 6.48 6.56
C ASP A 44 -18.37 5.15 6.16
N MET A 45 -17.70 5.11 5.02
CA MET A 45 -17.04 3.92 4.47
C MET A 45 -15.51 4.08 4.45
N LYS A 46 -15.02 5.24 4.02
CA LYS A 46 -13.60 5.61 4.00
C LYS A 46 -13.41 7.07 4.38
N ALA A 47 -12.88 7.29 5.57
CA ALA A 47 -12.48 8.58 6.10
C ALA A 47 -10.95 8.70 6.09
N SER A 48 -10.40 9.15 4.96
CA SER A 48 -8.95 9.35 4.78
C SER A 48 -8.64 10.56 3.88
N TYR A 49 -7.35 10.87 3.82
CA TYR A 49 -6.73 11.75 2.85
C TYR A 49 -5.67 10.97 2.07
N ASP A 50 -5.70 11.03 0.75
CA ASP A 50 -4.92 10.15 -0.11
C ASP A 50 -4.06 11.00 -1.07
N LEU A 51 -2.80 10.60 -1.22
CA LEU A 51 -1.82 11.13 -2.16
C LEU A 51 -1.34 10.00 -3.06
N SER A 52 -1.77 10.00 -4.32
CA SER A 52 -1.14 9.14 -5.33
C SER A 52 0.27 9.65 -5.59
N LEU A 53 1.26 8.75 -5.62
CA LEU A 53 2.63 9.13 -5.91
C LEU A 53 2.74 9.82 -7.30
N ALA A 54 1.92 9.41 -8.27
CA ALA A 54 1.86 10.06 -9.60
C ALA A 54 1.50 11.55 -9.54
N ASN A 55 0.82 11.99 -8.47
CA ASN A 55 0.42 13.39 -8.29
C ASN A 55 1.45 14.21 -7.48
N ILE A 56 2.57 13.63 -7.09
CA ILE A 56 3.64 14.37 -6.41
C ILE A 56 4.30 15.34 -7.41
N PRO A 57 4.34 16.66 -7.11
CA PRO A 57 4.98 17.63 -7.98
C PRO A 57 6.45 17.28 -8.26
N PRO A 58 7.00 17.51 -9.47
CA PRO A 58 8.37 17.13 -9.82
C PRO A 58 9.43 17.67 -8.85
N ALA A 59 9.27 18.90 -8.34
CA ALA A 59 10.18 19.49 -7.36
C ALA A 59 10.20 18.71 -6.04
N VAL A 60 9.01 18.40 -5.50
CA VAL A 60 8.87 17.58 -4.28
C VAL A 60 9.41 16.18 -4.53
N ARG A 61 9.04 15.56 -5.65
CA ARG A 61 9.55 14.23 -6.04
C ARG A 61 11.08 14.19 -6.09
N SER A 62 11.72 15.23 -6.63
CA SER A 62 13.18 15.30 -6.67
C SER A 62 13.80 15.42 -5.27
N THR A 63 13.14 16.11 -4.33
CA THR A 63 13.63 16.26 -2.95
C THR A 63 13.62 14.93 -2.18
N TYR A 64 12.67 14.04 -2.49
CA TYR A 64 12.52 12.75 -1.82
C TYR A 64 12.93 11.54 -2.69
N ALA A 65 13.67 11.76 -3.78
CA ALA A 65 14.04 10.69 -4.72
C ALA A 65 14.76 9.53 -4.03
N ASP A 66 15.84 9.81 -3.29
CA ASP A 66 16.61 8.80 -2.56
C ASP A 66 15.76 8.03 -1.52
N VAL A 67 14.75 8.69 -0.95
CA VAL A 67 13.83 8.07 0.03
C VAL A 67 12.90 7.09 -0.67
N PHE A 68 12.39 7.45 -1.86
CA PHE A 68 11.59 6.54 -2.66
C PHE A 68 12.43 5.35 -3.14
N ASP A 69 13.64 5.59 -3.62
CA ASP A 69 14.55 4.53 -4.07
C ASP A 69 14.87 3.55 -2.93
N ALA A 70 15.15 4.06 -1.72
CA ALA A 70 15.38 3.24 -0.54
C ALA A 70 14.12 2.45 -0.13
N TYR A 71 12.95 3.09 -0.13
CA TYR A 71 11.68 2.45 0.20
C TYR A 71 11.36 1.30 -0.77
N PHE A 72 11.44 1.56 -2.07
CA PHE A 72 11.11 0.54 -3.06
C PHE A 72 12.16 -0.56 -3.13
N THR A 73 13.45 -0.26 -2.92
CA THR A 73 14.49 -1.29 -2.78
C THR A 73 14.14 -2.28 -1.66
N ALA A 74 13.82 -1.78 -0.46
CA ALA A 74 13.42 -2.64 0.66
C ALA A 74 12.13 -3.42 0.37
N LEU A 75 11.15 -2.77 -0.26
CA LEU A 75 9.91 -3.42 -0.66
C LEU A 75 10.16 -4.56 -1.67
N ALA A 76 11.11 -4.42 -2.60
CA ALA A 76 11.53 -5.47 -3.53
C ALA A 76 12.01 -6.72 -2.80
N GLU A 77 12.83 -6.52 -1.77
CA GLU A 77 13.38 -7.61 -0.98
C GLU A 77 12.26 -8.37 -0.26
N PHE A 78 11.29 -7.66 0.31
CA PHE A 78 10.12 -8.27 0.96
C PHE A 78 9.26 -9.05 -0.03
N VAL A 79 9.04 -8.51 -1.22
CA VAL A 79 8.28 -9.18 -2.27
C VAL A 79 9.04 -10.39 -2.80
N SER A 80 10.36 -10.30 -2.96
CA SER A 80 11.19 -11.44 -3.36
C SER A 80 11.09 -12.58 -2.34
N ASP A 81 11.23 -12.30 -1.04
CA ASP A 81 11.04 -13.29 0.03
C ASP A 81 9.63 -13.91 -0.02
N TYR A 82 8.61 -13.06 -0.19
CA TYR A 82 7.24 -13.52 -0.32
C TYR A 82 7.09 -14.48 -1.51
N MET A 83 7.62 -14.13 -2.68
CA MET A 83 7.55 -14.94 -3.90
C MET A 83 8.33 -16.25 -3.77
N ASP A 84 9.48 -16.25 -3.11
CA ASP A 84 10.28 -17.46 -2.89
C ASP A 84 9.54 -18.47 -2.00
N ARG A 85 8.71 -17.98 -1.08
CA ARG A 85 7.85 -18.81 -0.25
C ARG A 85 6.63 -19.38 -0.97
N PHE A 86 6.21 -18.75 -2.06
CA PHE A 86 5.09 -19.19 -2.91
C PHE A 86 5.57 -19.43 -4.34
N PRO A 87 6.35 -20.49 -4.60
CA PRO A 87 6.99 -20.70 -5.90
C PRO A 87 6.00 -20.83 -7.07
N HIS A 88 4.78 -21.32 -6.81
CA HIS A 88 3.69 -21.35 -7.80
C HIS A 88 3.20 -19.95 -8.17
N LEU A 89 3.21 -19.00 -7.24
CA LEU A 89 2.94 -17.60 -7.54
C LEU A 89 4.06 -17.06 -8.43
N ARG A 90 5.32 -17.21 -7.99
CA ARG A 90 6.51 -16.76 -8.72
C ARG A 90 6.57 -17.28 -10.16
N SER A 91 6.16 -18.51 -10.42
CA SER A 91 6.17 -19.10 -11.75
C SER A 91 5.14 -18.48 -12.71
N HIS A 92 4.05 -17.91 -12.19
CA HIS A 92 2.94 -17.36 -12.98
C HIS A 92 2.89 -15.82 -12.96
N THR A 93 3.70 -15.14 -12.15
CA THR A 93 3.76 -13.68 -12.03
C THR A 93 4.97 -13.06 -12.73
N ARG A 94 5.48 -13.70 -13.80
CA ARG A 94 6.62 -13.16 -14.57
C ARG A 94 6.33 -11.85 -15.30
N SER A 95 5.05 -11.51 -15.46
CA SER A 95 4.54 -10.25 -16.02
C SER A 95 3.67 -9.57 -14.98
N CYS A 96 4.21 -9.38 -13.77
CA CYS A 96 3.58 -8.58 -12.74
C CYS A 96 4.51 -7.44 -12.34
N SER A 97 3.94 -6.24 -12.25
CA SER A 97 4.65 -5.04 -11.83
C SER A 97 3.73 -4.17 -10.95
N ILE A 98 4.31 -3.13 -10.34
CA ILE A 98 3.52 -2.03 -9.76
C ILE A 98 3.14 -1.10 -10.91
N ASN A 99 2.07 -1.44 -11.63
CA ASN A 99 1.56 -0.64 -12.75
C ASN A 99 0.46 0.36 -12.34
N GLU A 100 -0.04 0.26 -11.11
CA GLU A 100 -0.89 1.26 -10.47
C GLU A 100 -0.05 2.11 -9.52
N SER A 101 -0.19 3.44 -9.60
CA SER A 101 0.58 4.33 -8.74
C SER A 101 0.25 4.08 -7.26
N PRO A 102 1.26 3.79 -6.40
CA PRO A 102 1.04 3.66 -4.97
C PRO A 102 0.44 4.92 -4.35
N ASN A 103 -0.16 4.78 -3.18
CA ASN A 103 -0.78 5.88 -2.45
C ASN A 103 -0.21 5.98 -1.05
N ILE A 104 0.20 7.19 -0.64
CA ILE A 104 0.35 7.52 0.77
C ILE A 104 -1.02 7.98 1.27
N GLN A 105 -1.48 7.41 2.37
CA GLN A 105 -2.80 7.67 2.93
C GLN A 105 -2.66 8.07 4.39
N HIS A 106 -3.41 9.11 4.77
CA HIS A 106 -3.52 9.61 6.12
C HIS A 106 -4.95 9.45 6.63
N TYR A 107 -5.11 8.80 7.77
CA TYR A 107 -6.35 8.63 8.50
C TYR A 107 -6.26 9.44 9.80
N PRO A 108 -7.11 10.47 9.98
CA PRO A 108 -7.16 11.19 11.26
C PRO A 108 -7.74 10.29 12.36
N PRO A 109 -7.70 10.71 13.64
CA PRO A 109 -8.39 10.01 14.71
C PRO A 109 -9.86 9.73 14.35
N ASN A 110 -10.32 8.52 14.63
CA ASN A 110 -11.60 7.95 14.23
C ASN A 110 -11.82 7.76 12.72
N GLY A 111 -10.80 8.04 11.90
CA GLY A 111 -10.77 7.73 10.47
C GLY A 111 -10.43 6.27 10.20
N GLY A 112 -10.65 5.85 8.97
CA GLY A 112 -10.39 4.47 8.53
C GLY A 112 -10.96 4.16 7.16
N PHE A 113 -10.64 2.99 6.63
CA PHE A 113 -11.40 2.35 5.57
C PHE A 113 -12.19 1.21 6.22
N PHE A 114 -13.42 1.50 6.61
CA PHE A 114 -14.24 0.67 7.50
C PHE A 114 -14.93 -0.46 6.76
N GLU A 115 -15.26 -0.25 5.49
CA GLU A 115 -15.89 -1.26 4.65
C GLU A 115 -14.95 -2.46 4.48
N GLU A 116 -15.50 -3.66 4.67
CA GLU A 116 -14.79 -4.90 4.38
C GLU A 116 -14.66 -5.07 2.86
N HIS A 117 -13.42 -5.16 2.37
CA HIS A 117 -13.12 -5.21 0.94
C HIS A 117 -11.96 -6.16 0.65
N TYR A 118 -11.73 -6.41 -0.64
CA TYR A 118 -10.58 -7.12 -1.17
C TYR A 118 -10.13 -6.45 -2.46
N GLU A 119 -8.87 -6.64 -2.83
CA GLU A 119 -8.22 -5.72 -3.77
C GLU A 119 -8.57 -5.95 -5.24
N ASN A 120 -9.01 -7.15 -5.62
CA ASN A 120 -9.43 -7.46 -6.99
C ASN A 120 -10.96 -7.59 -7.16
N ALA A 121 -11.73 -6.82 -6.37
CA ALA A 121 -13.20 -6.83 -6.32
C ALA A 121 -13.90 -6.16 -7.51
N GLY A 122 -13.54 -6.52 -8.74
CA GLY A 122 -14.24 -6.08 -9.95
C GLY A 122 -13.37 -6.05 -11.20
N PRO A 123 -13.97 -5.87 -12.39
CA PRO A 123 -13.25 -5.94 -13.66
C PRO A 123 -12.07 -4.97 -13.78
N GLU A 124 -12.26 -3.74 -13.29
CA GLU A 124 -11.23 -2.67 -13.36
C GLU A 124 -9.99 -2.97 -12.52
N VAL A 125 -10.12 -3.80 -11.49
CA VAL A 125 -9.06 -4.12 -10.52
C VAL A 125 -8.71 -5.62 -10.54
N ALA A 126 -9.27 -6.39 -11.48
CA ALA A 126 -9.16 -7.84 -11.56
C ALA A 126 -7.72 -8.34 -11.75
N ARG A 127 -6.83 -7.45 -12.21
CA ARG A 127 -5.43 -7.75 -12.51
C ARG A 127 -4.55 -7.80 -11.27
N ARG A 128 -5.00 -7.25 -10.14
CA ARG A 128 -4.24 -7.23 -8.89
C ARG A 128 -4.08 -8.64 -8.35
N VAL A 129 -2.84 -8.98 -8.00
CA VAL A 129 -2.43 -10.30 -7.53
C VAL A 129 -2.00 -10.25 -6.07
N LEU A 130 -1.16 -9.28 -5.73
CA LEU A 130 -0.58 -9.10 -4.42
C LEU A 130 -0.73 -7.64 -3.99
N THR A 131 -0.98 -7.45 -2.70
CA THR A 131 -1.14 -6.14 -2.07
C THR A 131 -0.01 -5.92 -1.10
N PHE A 132 0.49 -4.69 -1.02
CA PHE A 132 1.35 -4.26 0.06
C PHE A 132 0.76 -3.07 0.81
N GLN A 133 1.03 -3.04 2.11
CA GLN A 133 0.78 -1.88 2.96
C GLN A 133 1.93 -1.73 3.94
N THR A 134 2.54 -0.56 3.98
CA THR A 134 3.52 -0.20 5.01
C THR A 134 2.93 0.83 5.95
N TYR A 135 2.97 0.58 7.25
CA TYR A 135 2.61 1.56 8.27
C TYR A 135 3.78 2.55 8.45
N LEU A 136 3.52 3.84 8.28
CA LEU A 136 4.54 4.88 8.34
C LEU A 136 4.71 5.47 9.74
N ASN A 137 3.80 5.18 10.67
CA ASN A 137 3.92 5.56 12.07
C ASN A 137 3.34 4.49 12.99
N ASP A 138 3.67 4.60 14.27
CA ASP A 138 3.10 3.79 15.34
C ASP A 138 1.72 4.33 15.73
N VAL A 139 0.78 3.42 15.98
CA VAL A 139 -0.53 3.72 16.55
C VAL A 139 -0.66 2.93 17.85
N GLN A 140 -1.01 3.60 18.94
CA GLN A 140 -1.03 3.00 20.27
C GLN A 140 -2.26 2.11 20.49
N GLU A 141 -3.42 2.56 19.99
CA GLU A 141 -4.70 1.87 20.15
C GLU A 141 -5.39 1.68 18.79
N GLY A 142 -5.67 0.43 18.43
CA GLY A 142 -6.33 0.10 17.16
C GLY A 142 -5.43 0.34 15.94
N GLY A 143 -5.96 1.03 14.92
CA GLY A 143 -5.20 1.45 13.73
C GLY A 143 -4.73 0.36 12.76
N GLY A 144 -4.69 -0.91 13.17
CA GLY A 144 -4.26 -2.02 12.33
C GLY A 144 -5.18 -2.32 11.13
N THR A 145 -4.88 -3.41 10.46
CA THR A 145 -5.70 -3.99 9.38
C THR A 145 -6.22 -5.34 9.85
N ARG A 146 -7.55 -5.50 9.90
CA ARG A 146 -8.22 -6.73 10.29
C ARG A 146 -8.53 -7.56 9.05
N PHE A 147 -8.11 -8.82 9.05
CA PHE A 147 -8.37 -9.80 8.01
C PHE A 147 -9.49 -10.74 8.45
N VAL A 148 -10.65 -10.62 7.82
CA VAL A 148 -11.94 -11.15 8.29
C VAL A 148 -11.95 -12.66 8.40
N TYR A 149 -11.46 -13.36 7.37
CA TYR A 149 -11.49 -14.83 7.32
C TYR A 149 -10.29 -15.49 8.00
N GLN A 150 -9.27 -14.72 8.35
CA GLN A 150 -8.05 -15.24 8.97
C GLN A 150 -8.04 -15.09 10.49
N ASP A 151 -9.03 -14.38 11.06
CA ASP A 151 -9.05 -13.98 12.47
C ASP A 151 -7.70 -13.35 12.88
N HIS A 152 -7.20 -12.45 12.03
CA HIS A 152 -5.88 -11.84 12.17
C HIS A 152 -5.99 -10.31 12.11
N VAL A 153 -5.23 -9.63 12.96
CA VAL A 153 -5.05 -8.18 12.90
C VAL A 153 -3.57 -7.87 12.79
N ALA A 154 -3.18 -7.27 11.67
CA ALA A 154 -1.83 -6.73 11.52
C ALA A 154 -1.80 -5.35 12.21
N ASN A 155 -1.25 -5.28 13.43
CA ASN A 155 -1.16 -4.04 14.19
C ASN A 155 -0.29 -3.00 13.48
N ALA A 156 -0.69 -1.73 13.56
CA ALA A 156 0.02 -0.60 12.98
C ALA A 156 1.25 -0.24 13.83
N SER A 157 2.44 -0.62 13.34
CA SER A 157 3.72 -0.22 13.90
C SER A 157 4.61 0.33 12.80
N ARG A 158 5.36 1.39 13.10
CA ARG A 158 6.20 2.09 12.13
C ARG A 158 7.12 1.13 11.38
N GLY A 159 7.16 1.26 10.06
CA GLY A 159 7.97 0.46 9.15
C GLY A 159 7.48 -0.97 8.94
N LYS A 160 6.42 -1.41 9.63
CA LYS A 160 5.85 -2.73 9.36
C LYS A 160 5.21 -2.72 7.97
N THR A 161 5.68 -3.60 7.11
CA THR A 161 5.11 -3.86 5.78
C THR A 161 4.37 -5.18 5.78
N VAL A 162 3.11 -5.17 5.37
CA VAL A 162 2.27 -6.37 5.27
C VAL A 162 2.06 -6.67 3.79
N LEU A 163 2.27 -7.94 3.41
CA LEU A 163 2.01 -8.48 2.06
C LEU A 163 0.92 -9.56 2.15
N TRP A 164 -0.07 -9.50 1.26
CA TRP A 164 -1.14 -10.50 1.17
C TRP A 164 -1.79 -10.58 -0.22
N PRO A 165 -2.41 -11.71 -0.60
CA PRO A 165 -3.11 -11.85 -1.88
C PRO A 165 -4.30 -10.90 -2.04
N ALA A 166 -4.52 -10.42 -3.26
CA ALA A 166 -5.61 -9.48 -3.59
C ALA A 166 -7.02 -10.10 -3.57
N GLY A 167 -7.13 -11.43 -3.54
CA GLY A 167 -8.37 -12.18 -3.74
C GLY A 167 -9.37 -12.11 -2.59
N TYR A 168 -10.61 -12.51 -2.87
CA TYR A 168 -11.73 -12.57 -1.91
C TYR A 168 -11.45 -13.41 -0.65
N THR A 169 -10.42 -14.27 -0.66
CA THR A 169 -10.01 -15.00 0.53
C THR A 169 -9.35 -14.10 1.58
N HIS A 170 -8.96 -12.88 1.24
CA HIS A 170 -8.28 -11.92 2.12
C HIS A 170 -9.10 -10.63 2.28
N VAL A 171 -10.41 -10.79 2.50
CA VAL A 171 -11.26 -9.65 2.88
C VAL A 171 -10.71 -9.01 4.14
N HIS A 172 -10.56 -7.69 4.11
CA HIS A 172 -9.98 -6.92 5.20
C HIS A 172 -10.61 -5.54 5.33
N CYS A 173 -10.38 -4.90 6.48
CA CYS A 173 -10.76 -3.52 6.74
C CYS A 173 -9.77 -2.86 7.71
N GLY A 174 -9.81 -1.53 7.80
CA GLY A 174 -9.07 -0.78 8.81
C GLY A 174 -9.72 -0.90 10.19
N VAL A 175 -8.90 -1.16 11.22
CA VAL A 175 -9.27 -0.97 12.62
C VAL A 175 -9.14 0.52 12.94
N VAL A 176 -10.15 1.07 13.63
CA VAL A 176 -10.20 2.49 13.98
C VAL A 176 -9.09 2.81 14.98
N ALA A 177 -8.37 3.90 14.76
CA ALA A 177 -7.49 4.52 15.74
C ALA A 177 -8.24 5.67 16.42
N PRO A 178 -8.62 5.57 17.71
CA PRO A 178 -9.48 6.58 18.33
C PRO A 178 -8.77 7.90 18.64
N ARG A 179 -7.43 7.86 18.78
CA ARG A 179 -6.62 8.96 19.33
C ARG A 179 -5.47 9.41 18.42
N ASP A 180 -4.95 8.52 17.59
CA ASP A 180 -3.74 8.77 16.80
C ASP A 180 -4.09 8.96 15.33
N ASP A 181 -3.34 9.84 14.65
CA ASP A 181 -3.26 9.83 13.20
C ASP A 181 -2.57 8.53 12.73
N LYS A 182 -3.00 8.01 11.58
CA LYS A 182 -2.37 6.85 10.94
C LYS A 182 -1.97 7.18 9.52
N TYR A 183 -0.70 6.95 9.21
CA TYR A 183 -0.13 7.07 7.89
C TYR A 183 0.26 5.69 7.37
N ILE A 184 -0.11 5.41 6.13
CA ILE A 184 0.31 4.19 5.42
C ILE A 184 0.72 4.54 4.00
N ILE A 185 1.54 3.69 3.39
CA ILE A 185 1.72 3.64 1.94
C ILE A 185 1.24 2.28 1.43
N THR A 186 0.43 2.28 0.38
CA THR A 186 -0.19 1.07 -0.18
C THR A 186 -0.01 1.00 -1.68
N GLY A 187 0.03 -0.22 -2.21
CA GLY A 187 -0.02 -0.45 -3.65
C GLY A 187 -0.20 -1.92 -3.96
N TRP A 188 -0.15 -2.23 -5.25
CA TRP A 188 -0.50 -3.55 -5.78
C TRP A 188 0.51 -4.01 -6.82
N TRP A 189 0.83 -5.30 -6.80
CA TRP A 189 1.36 -6.00 -7.96
C TRP A 189 0.21 -6.52 -8.78
N SER A 190 0.17 -6.11 -10.04
CA SER A 190 -0.87 -6.48 -10.99
C SER A 190 -0.24 -7.12 -12.20
N TYR A 191 -0.97 -8.01 -12.87
CA TYR A 191 -0.57 -8.49 -14.19
C TYR A 191 -0.42 -7.32 -15.17
N ASP A 192 0.60 -7.37 -16.03
CA ASP A 192 0.87 -6.38 -17.10
C ASP A 192 -0.06 -6.56 -18.30
N GLU A 193 -0.44 -5.46 -18.96
CA GLU A 193 -1.38 -5.51 -20.10
C GLU A 193 -0.85 -6.42 -21.23
N PRO A 194 -1.71 -7.26 -21.84
CA PRO A 194 -1.30 -8.02 -23.01
C PRO A 194 -0.83 -7.07 -24.12
N GLY A 195 0.47 -7.07 -24.42
CA GLY A 195 1.09 -6.18 -25.42
C GLY A 195 2.11 -5.20 -24.84
N GLU A 196 2.11 -4.98 -23.52
CA GLU A 196 3.20 -4.32 -22.78
C GLU A 196 4.21 -5.37 -22.34
N ALA A 197 4.86 -6.05 -23.28
CA ALA A 197 6.04 -6.83 -22.92
C ALA A 197 7.11 -5.86 -22.41
N SER A 198 7.42 -5.91 -21.11
CA SER A 198 8.69 -5.40 -20.61
C SER A 198 9.80 -6.01 -21.46
N ALA A 199 10.68 -5.18 -22.02
CA ALA A 199 11.76 -5.64 -22.86
C ALA A 199 12.52 -6.80 -22.17
N PRO A 200 12.88 -7.89 -22.88
CA PRO A 200 13.58 -9.00 -22.25
C PRO A 200 14.88 -8.49 -21.62
N GLY A 201 14.97 -8.60 -20.28
CA GLY A 201 16.15 -8.21 -19.52
C GLY A 201 16.03 -6.92 -18.69
N GLN A 202 14.87 -6.25 -18.63
CA GLN A 202 14.68 -5.23 -17.60
C GLN A 202 14.50 -5.91 -16.23
N PRO A 203 15.34 -5.59 -15.22
CA PRO A 203 15.05 -6.00 -13.85
C PRO A 203 13.70 -5.40 -13.44
N PRO A 204 12.97 -6.05 -12.51
CA PRO A 204 11.74 -5.47 -11.98
C PRO A 204 12.05 -4.05 -11.52
N ILE A 205 11.30 -3.08 -12.04
CA ILE A 205 11.30 -1.73 -11.48
C ILE A 205 10.72 -1.88 -10.09
N VAL A 206 11.61 -1.81 -9.12
CA VAL A 206 11.30 -1.32 -7.78
C VAL A 206 11.65 0.14 -7.76
#